data_AF-A0A9D9J0K0-F1
#
_entry.id   AF-A0A9D9J0K0-F1
#
_cell.length_a   1.000
_cell.length_b   1.000
_cell.length_c   1.000
_cell.angle_alpha   90.00
_cell.angle_beta   90.00
_cell.angle_gamma   90.00
#
_symmetry.space_group_name_H-M   'P 1'
#
loop_
_entity.id
_entity.type
_entity.pdbx_description
1 polymer ?
#
loop_
_entity_poly.entity_id
_entity_poly.type
_entity_poly.pdbx_seq_one_letter_code
_entity_poly.pdbx_strand_id
1 'polypeptide(L)' 'KFSLDCLRCVGACGLAPVIMIGEKVYGRLQAADIKNILDELE' A
#
# COMPACT_ATOMS: atom_id res chain seq x y z
N LYS A 1 -7.72 13.28 3.50
CA LYS A 1 -7.40 13.83 2.14
C LYS A 1 -6.21 13.03 1.61
N PHE A 2 -6.43 12.19 0.60
CA PHE A 2 -5.40 11.27 0.11
C PHE A 2 -4.92 11.70 -1.27
N SER A 3 -3.62 11.51 -1.54
CA SER A 3 -3.02 11.67 -2.86
C SER A 3 -2.47 10.33 -3.30
N LEU A 4 -2.78 9.92 -4.54
CA LEU A 4 -2.29 8.68 -5.10
C LEU A 4 -1.14 8.99 -6.06
N ASP A 5 0.02 8.35 -5.87
CA ASP A 5 1.17 8.46 -6.76
C ASP A 5 1.60 7.07 -7.26
N CYS A 6 2.07 7.01 -8.51
CA CYS A 6 2.49 5.76 -9.14
C CYS A 6 4.00 5.58 -8.99
N LEU A 7 4.41 4.78 -8.01
CA LEU A 7 5.80 4.38 -7.85
C LEU A 7 6.11 3.13 -8.68
N ARG A 8 7.23 3.17 -9.42
CA ARG A 8 7.63 2.10 -10.35
C ARG A 8 8.20 0.86 -9.66
N CYS A 9 8.96 1.05 -8.59
CA CYS A 9 9.55 -0.05 -7.83
C CYS A 9 9.78 0.36 -6.37
N VAL A 10 9.37 -0.50 -5.45
CA VAL A 10 9.64 -0.38 -4.00
C VAL A 10 10.80 -1.30 -3.58
N GLY A 11 11.32 -2.13 -4.49
CA GLY A 11 12.32 -3.15 -4.17
C GLY A 11 11.76 -4.37 -3.40
N ALA A 12 10.44 -4.48 -3.30
CA ALA A 12 9.73 -5.53 -2.56
C ALA A 12 9.09 -6.58 -3.50
N CYS A 13 9.80 -6.98 -4.55
CA CYS A 13 9.26 -7.88 -5.59
C CYS A 13 8.73 -9.22 -5.03
N GLY A 14 9.30 -9.74 -3.94
CA GLY A 14 8.84 -10.96 -3.27
C GLY A 14 7.59 -10.80 -2.39
N LEU A 15 7.12 -9.58 -2.21
CA LEU A 15 5.94 -9.21 -1.42
C LEU A 15 4.83 -8.63 -2.30
N ALA A 16 4.97 -8.73 -3.63
CA ALA A 16 3.96 -8.29 -4.57
C ALA A 16 2.61 -8.99 -4.26
N PRO A 17 1.48 -8.26 -4.29
CA PRO A 17 1.30 -6.82 -4.45
C PRO A 17 1.68 -6.01 -3.19
N VAL A 18 2.41 -4.90 -3.40
CA VAL A 18 2.92 -4.01 -2.35
C VAL A 18 2.35 -2.60 -2.52
N ILE A 19 1.98 -1.96 -1.41
CA ILE A 19 1.50 -0.57 -1.37
C ILE A 19 2.29 0.15 -0.28
N MET A 20 2.73 1.37 -0.58
CA MET A 20 3.39 2.24 0.38
C MET A 20 2.46 3.39 0.74
N ILE A 21 2.23 3.61 2.04
CA ILE A 21 1.43 4.74 2.54
C ILE A 21 2.32 5.47 3.54
N GLY A 22 2.72 6.70 3.18
CA GLY A 22 3.75 7.43 3.93
C GLY A 22 5.08 6.68 3.91
N GLU A 23 5.58 6.33 5.10
CA GLU A 23 6.83 5.56 5.27
C GLU A 23 6.60 4.06 5.52
N LYS A 24 5.35 3.61 5.64
CA LYS A 24 5.01 2.20 5.88
C LYS A 24 4.85 1.45 4.56
N VAL A 25 5.50 0.29 4.47
CA VAL A 25 5.38 -0.64 3.36
C VAL A 25 4.47 -1.79 3.76
N TYR A 26 3.35 -1.93 3.06
CA TYR A 26 2.43 -3.04 3.21
C TYR A 26 2.64 -4.00 2.04
N GLY A 27 2.85 -5.29 2.34
CA GLY A 27 3.04 -6.34 1.33
C GLY A 27 2.01 -7.44 1.45
N ARG A 28 1.84 -8.25 0.39
CA ARG A 28 0.84 -9.35 0.31
C ARG A 28 -0.60 -8.89 0.56
N LEU A 29 -0.99 -7.75 0.01
CA LEU A 29 -2.36 -7.25 0.19
C LEU A 29 -3.36 -7.92 -0.76
N GLN A 30 -4.61 -8.03 -0.32
CA GLN A 30 -5.74 -8.19 -1.21
C GLN A 30 -6.51 -6.87 -1.33
N ALA A 31 -7.34 -6.74 -2.37
CA ALA A 31 -8.16 -5.54 -2.57
C ALA A 31 -9.12 -5.27 -1.39
N ALA A 32 -9.48 -6.29 -0.61
CA ALA A 32 -10.28 -6.15 0.60
C ALA A 32 -9.51 -5.45 1.73
N ASP A 33 -8.21 -5.73 1.88
CA ASP A 33 -7.37 -5.12 2.92
C ASP A 33 -7.16 -3.61 2.71
N ILE A 34 -7.22 -3.14 1.46
CA ILE A 34 -7.06 -1.72 1.12
C ILE A 34 -8.09 -0.86 1.85
N LYS A 35 -9.34 -1.33 1.95
CA LYS A 35 -10.40 -0.60 2.66
C LYS A 35 -10.12 -0.49 4.16
N ASN A 36 -9.67 -1.58 4.79
CA ASN A 36 -9.32 -1.57 6.21
C ASN A 36 -8.12 -0.67 6.50
N ILE A 37 -7.14 -0.62 5.60
CA ILE A 37 -5.95 0.23 5.78
C ILE A 37 -6.29 1.71 5.60
N LEU A 38 -7.21 2.04 4.69
CA LEU A 38 -7.70 3.41 4.54
C LEU A 38 -8.50 3.88 5.77
N ASP A 39 -9.29 2.99 6.37
CA ASP A 39 -10.07 3.23 7.60
C ASP A 39 -9.16 3.42 8.84
N GLU A 40 -8.06 2.66 8.95
CA GLU A 40 -7.02 2.87 9.99
C GLU A 40 -6.36 4.25 9.89
N LEU A 41 -6.32 4.83 8.69
CA LEU A 41 -5.70 6.12 8.39
C LEU A 41 -6.69 7.31 8.42
N GLU A 42 -7.96 7.10 8.78
CA GLU A 42 -8.94 8.18 8.98
C GLU A 42 -8.68 9.04 10.23
#